data_AF-A0A1T0CV75-F1
#
_entry.id   AF-A0A1T0CV75-F1
#
_cell.length_a   1.000
_cell.length_b   1.000
_cell.length_c   1.000
_cell.angle_alpha   90.00
_cell.angle_beta   90.00
_cell.angle_gamma   90.00
#
_symmetry.space_group_name_H-M   'P 1'
#
loop_
_entity.id
_entity.type
_entity.pdbx_description
1 polymer ?
#
loop_
_entity_poly.entity_id
_entity_poly.type
_entity_poly.pdbx_seq_one_letter_code
_entity_poly.pdbx_strand_id
1 'polypeptide(L)'
;MQNFPLSKLALYWTGVLPVLLTACYDDGMTVVNTSVQPDIQVKNEVVTSSLPKRKGTVDACPRLIQKRIDNTQIVRQESIADNSCDYFIYPQIGEVVSVKLSNDVMKPTLRTPHFHDFNNGSYSVVNNGRHVIHVEYDAFVNKPGVVDFTIEVDIRPKN
;
A
#
# COMPACT_ATOMS: atom_id res chain seq x y z
N MET A 1 56.36 27.37 -18.51
CA MET A 1 57.16 26.87 -19.64
C MET A 1 57.11 25.35 -19.60
N GLN A 2 56.69 24.74 -20.72
CA GLN A 2 57.02 23.38 -21.21
C GLN A 2 56.45 22.19 -20.43
N ASN A 3 56.01 21.07 -21.01
CA ASN A 3 55.53 20.68 -22.34
C ASN A 3 55.00 19.22 -22.15
N PHE A 4 53.91 18.86 -22.82
CA PHE A 4 53.46 17.46 -23.00
C PHE A 4 54.49 16.65 -23.83
N PRO A 5 54.43 15.29 -23.84
CA PRO A 5 53.68 14.63 -24.92
C PRO A 5 52.96 13.30 -24.59
N LEU A 6 52.04 13.01 -25.52
CA LEU A 6 51.14 11.89 -25.74
C LEU A 6 51.77 10.48 -25.81
N SER A 7 50.94 9.46 -25.51
CA SER A 7 50.92 8.10 -26.10
C SER A 7 50.00 7.22 -25.22
N LYS A 8 49.00 6.43 -25.63
CA LYS A 8 48.60 5.79 -26.89
C LYS A 8 47.14 5.29 -26.77
N LEU A 9 46.54 5.02 -27.93
CA LEU A 9 45.22 4.45 -28.19
C LEU A 9 44.96 3.06 -27.54
N ALA A 10 43.70 2.79 -27.21
CA ALA A 10 42.98 1.53 -27.51
C ALA A 10 41.47 1.78 -27.29
N LEU A 11 40.67 1.96 -28.36
CA LEU A 11 39.87 0.95 -29.06
C LEU A 11 38.80 0.25 -28.19
N TYR A 12 37.55 0.66 -28.48
CA TYR A 12 36.33 -0.13 -28.60
C TYR A 12 36.01 -1.19 -27.54
N TRP A 13 34.85 -1.05 -26.90
CA TRP A 13 33.94 -2.17 -26.69
C TRP A 13 32.49 -1.64 -26.68
N THR A 14 31.85 -1.70 -27.84
CA THR A 14 30.41 -1.57 -28.00
C THR A 14 29.76 -2.88 -27.56
N GLY A 15 29.18 -2.90 -26.36
CA GLY A 15 28.34 -3.99 -25.87
C GLY A 15 26.89 -3.53 -25.77
N VAL A 16 26.22 -3.36 -26.92
CA VAL A 16 24.76 -3.18 -26.94
C VAL A 16 24.15 -4.58 -26.90
N LEU A 17 23.66 -4.97 -25.72
CA LEU A 17 22.84 -6.17 -25.54
C LEU A 17 21.45 -5.87 -26.14
N PRO A 18 20.95 -6.64 -27.14
CA PRO A 18 19.56 -6.53 -27.54
C PRO A 18 18.69 -7.27 -26.51
N VAL A 19 17.91 -6.51 -25.74
CA VAL A 19 16.81 -7.05 -24.94
C VAL A 19 15.68 -7.41 -25.92
N LEU A 20 15.44 -8.70 -26.09
CA LEU A 20 14.28 -9.23 -26.80
C LEU A 20 13.01 -8.89 -26.02
N LEU A 21 12.30 -7.85 -26.45
CA LEU A 21 10.92 -7.57 -26.05
C LEU A 21 10.02 -8.63 -26.68
N THR A 22 9.59 -9.61 -25.89
CA THR A 22 8.45 -10.46 -26.24
C THR A 22 7.19 -9.65 -25.99
N ALA A 23 6.60 -9.13 -27.07
CA ALA A 23 5.27 -8.54 -27.03
C ALA A 23 4.24 -9.68 -26.87
N CYS A 24 3.52 -9.68 -25.75
CA CYS A 24 2.27 -10.43 -25.63
C CYS A 24 1.22 -9.72 -26.47
N TYR A 25 0.84 -10.38 -27.55
CA TYR A 25 -0.25 -10.03 -28.45
C TYR A 25 -1.55 -10.55 -27.80
N ASP A 26 -2.45 -9.67 -27.40
CA ASP A 26 -3.83 -10.03 -27.07
C ASP A 26 -4.73 -9.45 -28.16
N ASP A 27 -5.27 -10.36 -28.97
CA ASP A 27 -6.21 -10.09 -30.05
C ASP A 27 -7.62 -10.05 -29.45
N GLY A 28 -8.33 -8.95 -29.65
CA GLY A 28 -9.63 -8.71 -29.03
C GLY A 28 -10.36 -7.51 -29.61
N MET A 29 -10.35 -7.35 -30.94
CA MET A 29 -11.22 -6.39 -31.62
C MET A 29 -12.65 -6.93 -31.71
N THR A 30 -13.58 -6.33 -30.96
CA THR A 30 -15.00 -6.31 -31.34
C THR A 30 -15.42 -4.88 -31.70
N VAL A 31 -15.47 -4.68 -33.02
CA VAL A 31 -16.34 -3.83 -33.85
C VAL A 31 -17.01 -2.60 -33.20
N VAL A 32 -16.61 -1.44 -33.72
CA VAL A 32 -17.23 -0.11 -33.60
C VAL A 32 -18.63 -0.09 -34.23
N ASN A 33 -19.57 0.62 -33.61
CA ASN A 33 -20.54 1.40 -34.39
C ASN A 33 -20.87 2.73 -33.70
N THR A 34 -20.68 3.79 -34.47
CA THR A 34 -20.77 5.21 -34.13
C THR A 34 -22.20 5.73 -34.26
N SER A 35 -22.67 6.55 -33.31
CA SER A 35 -23.10 7.96 -33.53
C SER A 35 -24.14 8.47 -32.51
N VAL A 36 -24.06 9.78 -32.27
CA VAL A 36 -25.05 10.74 -31.72
C VAL A 36 -24.90 11.14 -30.23
N GLN A 37 -24.34 12.34 -30.01
CA GLN A 37 -24.44 13.22 -28.82
C GLN A 37 -25.82 13.92 -28.75
N PRO A 38 -26.17 14.72 -27.71
CA PRO A 38 -25.82 14.70 -26.28
C PRO A 38 -27.09 14.78 -25.38
N ASP A 39 -27.03 14.36 -24.12
CA ASP A 39 -27.84 15.03 -23.08
C ASP A 39 -27.16 14.97 -21.71
N ILE A 40 -27.14 16.13 -21.05
CA ILE A 40 -26.51 16.37 -19.75
C ILE A 40 -27.56 16.02 -18.70
N GLN A 41 -27.33 14.96 -17.94
CA GLN A 41 -28.07 14.69 -16.71
C GLN A 41 -27.05 14.47 -15.59
N VAL A 42 -26.76 15.55 -14.86
CA VAL A 42 -26.01 15.53 -13.60
C VAL A 42 -26.85 14.79 -12.58
N LYS A 43 -26.61 13.48 -12.45
CA LYS A 43 -27.05 12.72 -11.29
C LYS A 43 -25.86 12.68 -10.33
N ASN A 44 -26.01 13.36 -9.19
CA ASN A 44 -25.10 13.23 -8.06
C ASN A 44 -25.13 11.76 -7.59
N GLU A 45 -24.28 10.95 -8.19
CA GLU A 45 -23.98 9.61 -7.72
C GLU A 45 -23.00 9.78 -6.58
N VAL A 46 -23.52 9.71 -5.35
CA VAL A 46 -22.70 9.39 -4.19
C VAL A 46 -22.06 8.04 -4.52
N VAL A 47 -20.83 8.09 -5.03
CA VAL A 47 -19.98 6.93 -5.23
C VAL A 47 -19.68 6.40 -3.84
N THR A 48 -20.63 5.64 -3.31
CA THR A 48 -20.37 4.70 -2.24
C THR A 48 -19.54 3.63 -2.92
N SER A 49 -18.22 3.83 -2.95
CA SER A 49 -17.29 2.83 -3.43
C SER A 49 -17.39 1.65 -2.48
N SER A 50 -18.36 0.77 -2.73
CA SER A 50 -18.42 -0.53 -2.10
C SER A 50 -17.16 -1.26 -2.53
N LEU A 51 -16.16 -1.28 -1.63
CA LEU A 51 -14.94 -2.01 -1.80
C LEU A 51 -15.32 -3.44 -2.23
N PRO A 52 -14.77 -3.98 -3.34
CA PRO A 52 -15.14 -5.30 -3.79
C PRO A 52 -14.81 -6.30 -2.69
N LYS A 53 -15.84 -7.00 -2.21
CA LYS A 53 -15.76 -8.06 -1.20
C LYS A 53 -14.95 -9.22 -1.80
N ARG A 54 -13.63 -9.13 -1.74
CA ARG A 54 -12.72 -10.17 -2.23
C ARG A 54 -12.84 -11.36 -1.29
N LYS A 55 -13.38 -12.47 -1.81
CA LYS A 55 -13.28 -13.80 -1.22
C LYS A 55 -11.82 -14.28 -1.36
N GLY A 56 -10.94 -13.70 -0.56
CA GLY A 56 -9.52 -14.04 -0.53
C GLY A 56 -9.31 -15.38 0.17
N THR A 57 -8.42 -16.20 -0.36
CA THR A 57 -7.88 -17.38 0.31
C THR A 57 -7.44 -17.01 1.73
N VAL A 58 -7.80 -17.85 2.69
CA VAL A 58 -7.80 -17.66 4.15
C VAL A 58 -6.42 -17.30 4.77
N ASP A 59 -5.34 -17.32 3.98
CA ASP A 59 -3.96 -17.28 4.47
C ASP A 59 -3.13 -16.06 4.03
N ALA A 60 -3.71 -15.02 3.43
CA ALA A 60 -2.93 -13.97 2.76
C ALA A 60 -2.78 -12.65 3.57
N CYS A 61 -2.14 -12.70 4.73
CA CYS A 61 -1.55 -11.51 5.36
C CYS A 61 -0.05 -11.49 5.09
N PRO A 62 0.42 -10.75 4.07
CA PRO A 62 0.73 -9.34 4.27
C PRO A 62 0.42 -8.44 3.05
N ARG A 63 0.06 -7.18 3.29
CA ARG A 63 -0.08 -6.16 2.24
C ARG A 63 0.65 -4.89 2.64
N LEU A 64 1.55 -4.44 1.76
CA LEU A 64 2.11 -3.11 1.82
C LEU A 64 0.98 -2.07 1.78
N ILE A 65 0.88 -1.24 2.81
CA ILE A 65 -0.06 -0.13 2.91
C ILE A 65 0.67 1.09 2.35
N GLN A 66 0.51 1.34 1.05
CA GLN A 66 1.01 2.58 0.44
C GLN A 66 -0.04 3.67 0.52
N LYS A 67 0.38 4.84 1.03
CA LYS A 67 -0.35 6.10 0.93
C LYS A 67 -0.53 6.43 -0.56
N ARG A 68 -1.75 6.83 -0.98
CA ARG A 68 -1.92 7.46 -2.30
C ARG A 68 -1.42 8.90 -2.19
N ILE A 69 -0.88 9.46 -3.27
CA ILE A 69 -0.29 10.81 -3.29
C ILE A 69 -1.28 11.85 -2.70
N ASP A 70 -2.58 11.64 -2.92
CA ASP A 70 -3.63 12.60 -2.57
C ASP A 70 -4.42 12.22 -1.29
N ASN A 71 -4.13 11.08 -0.66
CA ASN A 71 -4.90 10.59 0.48
C ASN A 71 -4.00 10.13 1.64
N THR A 72 -4.20 10.73 2.82
CA THR A 72 -3.51 10.37 4.07
C THR A 72 -4.06 9.10 4.72
N GLN A 73 -5.27 8.71 4.35
CA GLN A 73 -6.00 7.60 4.94
C GLN A 73 -5.97 6.38 4.03
N ILE A 74 -5.58 5.23 4.57
CA ILE A 74 -5.69 3.93 3.91
C ILE A 74 -6.75 3.10 4.64
N VAL A 75 -7.81 2.72 3.93
CA VAL A 75 -8.87 1.83 4.43
C VAL A 75 -8.82 0.50 3.69
N ARG A 76 -8.80 -0.62 4.40
CA ARG A 76 -8.85 -1.97 3.81
C ARG A 76 -9.73 -2.92 4.61
N GLN A 77 -10.54 -3.69 3.89
CA GLN A 77 -11.24 -4.84 4.45
C GLN A 77 -10.37 -6.09 4.30
N GLU A 78 -10.17 -6.81 5.41
CA GLU A 78 -9.35 -8.00 5.50
C GLU A 78 -10.09 -9.08 6.30
N SER A 79 -9.61 -10.32 6.17
CA SER A 79 -10.11 -11.49 6.91
C SER A 79 -8.91 -12.31 7.35
N ILE A 80 -8.88 -12.69 8.63
CA ILE A 80 -7.75 -13.42 9.22
C ILE A 80 -8.26 -14.68 9.95
N ALA A 81 -7.64 -15.82 9.65
CA ALA A 81 -7.78 -17.05 10.44
C ALA A 81 -6.57 -17.30 11.36
N ASP A 82 -5.39 -16.89 10.90
CA ASP A 82 -4.16 -16.94 11.69
C ASP A 82 -4.17 -15.95 12.85
N ASN A 83 -3.21 -16.02 13.76
CA ASN A 83 -3.19 -15.24 15.00
C ASN A 83 -2.93 -13.74 14.79
N SER A 84 -2.26 -13.36 13.70
CA SER A 84 -1.85 -11.97 13.48
C SER A 84 -1.53 -11.62 12.02
N CYS A 85 -1.60 -10.32 11.70
CA CYS A 85 -1.23 -9.75 10.41
C CYS A 85 -0.28 -8.57 10.57
N ASP A 86 0.75 -8.53 9.73
CA ASP A 86 1.69 -7.40 9.65
C ASP A 86 1.38 -6.49 8.46
N TYR A 87 1.37 -5.19 8.72
CA TYR A 87 1.22 -4.14 7.73
C TYR A 87 2.43 -3.20 7.74
N PHE A 88 2.92 -2.89 6.55
CA PHE A 88 4.10 -2.04 6.37
C PHE A 88 3.67 -0.65 5.90
N ILE A 89 4.14 0.39 6.60
CA ILE A 89 3.99 1.80 6.22
C ILE A 89 5.34 2.51 6.24
N TYR A 90 5.43 3.63 5.52
CA TYR A 90 6.64 4.45 5.39
C TYR A 90 6.32 5.94 5.63
N PRO A 91 5.90 6.31 6.86
CA PRO A 91 5.67 7.70 7.20
C PRO A 91 6.99 8.49 7.28
N GLN A 92 6.90 9.80 7.19
CA GLN A 92 7.99 10.75 7.38
C GLN A 92 8.08 11.20 8.84
N ILE A 93 9.29 11.53 9.30
CA ILE A 93 9.48 12.14 10.63
C ILE A 93 8.63 13.41 10.74
N GLY A 94 7.95 13.55 11.88
CA GLY A 94 7.02 14.65 12.13
C GLY A 94 5.60 14.40 11.62
N GLU A 95 5.31 13.29 10.95
CA GLU A 95 3.93 12.84 10.76
C GLU A 95 3.39 12.17 12.04
N VAL A 96 2.07 12.05 12.09
CA VAL A 96 1.31 11.37 13.14
C VAL A 96 0.56 10.22 12.48
N VAL A 97 0.73 9.02 13.02
CA VAL A 97 0.06 7.79 12.57
C VAL A 97 -1.05 7.43 13.55
N SER A 98 -2.25 7.21 13.04
CA SER A 98 -3.37 6.65 13.80
C SER A 98 -3.87 5.40 13.12
N VAL A 99 -4.23 4.38 13.91
CA VAL A 99 -4.77 3.12 13.39
C VAL A 99 -6.08 2.83 14.10
N LYS A 100 -7.10 2.46 13.34
CA LYS A 100 -8.40 2.01 13.85
C LYS A 100 -8.77 0.68 13.21
N LEU A 101 -9.40 -0.18 13.99
CA LEU A 101 -9.99 -1.41 13.51
C LEU A 101 -11.51 -1.31 13.68
N SER A 102 -12.26 -1.90 12.75
CA SER A 102 -13.72 -1.99 12.87
C SER A 102 -14.20 -3.10 13.82
N ASN A 103 -13.27 -3.88 14.37
CA ASN A 103 -13.58 -5.05 15.18
C ASN A 103 -12.67 -5.06 16.42
N ASP A 104 -13.31 -5.03 17.59
CA ASP A 104 -12.64 -4.84 18.88
C ASP A 104 -11.99 -6.13 19.42
N VAL A 105 -12.21 -7.28 18.77
CA VAL A 105 -11.53 -8.54 19.13
C VAL A 105 -10.08 -8.59 18.67
N MET A 106 -9.62 -7.56 17.96
CA MET A 106 -8.24 -7.40 17.50
C MET A 106 -7.63 -6.12 18.04
N LYS A 107 -6.31 -6.13 18.19
CA LYS A 107 -5.53 -5.01 18.69
C LYS A 107 -4.45 -4.60 17.70
N PRO A 108 -4.42 -3.33 17.28
CA PRO A 108 -3.32 -2.80 16.48
C PRO A 108 -2.19 -2.30 17.39
N THR A 109 -0.98 -2.80 17.15
CA THR A 109 0.25 -2.30 17.80
C THR A 109 1.28 -1.94 16.74
N LEU A 110 2.15 -0.99 17.02
CA LEU A 110 3.38 -0.77 16.27
C LEU A 110 4.46 -1.65 16.89
N ARG A 111 5.16 -2.47 16.11
CA ARG A 111 6.30 -3.27 16.59
C ARG A 111 7.66 -2.72 16.17
N THR A 112 7.70 -1.97 15.07
CA THR A 112 8.91 -1.33 14.53
C THR A 112 8.61 0.13 14.19
N PRO A 113 9.48 1.09 14.49
CA PRO A 113 10.80 0.95 15.12
C PRO A 113 10.75 0.74 16.63
N HIS A 114 9.69 1.21 17.28
CA HIS A 114 9.47 1.11 18.71
C HIS A 114 8.06 0.63 18.97
N PHE A 115 7.88 -0.06 20.10
CA PHE A 115 6.56 -0.51 20.50
C PHE A 115 5.64 0.68 20.76
N HIS A 116 4.43 0.66 20.19
CA HIS A 116 3.37 1.62 20.49
C HIS A 116 2.02 0.91 20.42
N ASP A 117 1.17 1.12 21.43
CA ASP A 117 -0.21 0.62 21.42
C ASP A 117 -1.13 1.72 20.86
N PHE A 118 -1.76 1.47 19.71
CA PHE A 118 -2.64 2.44 19.08
C PHE A 118 -3.95 2.64 19.83
N ASN A 119 -4.31 1.76 20.78
CA ASN A 119 -5.44 2.00 21.69
C ASN A 119 -5.15 3.12 22.69
N ASN A 120 -3.86 3.41 22.96
CA ASN A 120 -3.43 4.51 23.81
C ASN A 120 -3.28 5.83 23.03
N GLY A 121 -3.69 5.86 21.77
CA GLY A 121 -3.69 7.06 20.93
C GLY A 121 -2.74 6.97 19.75
N SER A 122 -2.56 8.11 19.07
CA SER A 122 -1.73 8.21 17.87
C SER A 122 -0.24 8.11 18.17
N TYR A 123 0.52 7.57 17.23
CA TYR A 123 1.98 7.51 17.27
C TYR A 123 2.59 8.73 16.57
N SER A 124 3.51 9.42 17.25
CA SER A 124 4.32 10.48 16.62
C SER A 124 5.56 9.87 15.98
N VAL A 125 5.76 10.09 14.69
CA VAL A 125 6.84 9.46 13.93
C VAL A 125 8.16 10.16 14.23
N VAL A 126 9.07 9.44 14.88
CA VAL A 126 10.38 9.94 15.31
C VAL A 126 11.56 9.28 14.61
N ASN A 127 11.33 8.20 13.84
CA ASN A 127 12.34 7.57 13.00
C ASN A 127 11.87 7.51 11.55
N ASN A 128 12.82 7.53 10.63
CA ASN A 128 12.54 7.25 9.22
C ASN A 128 12.52 5.74 8.94
N GLY A 129 11.90 5.37 7.83
CA GLY A 129 11.94 4.01 7.29
C GLY A 129 10.69 3.20 7.60
N ARG A 130 10.84 1.88 7.52
CA ARG A 130 9.71 0.95 7.62
C ARG A 130 9.17 0.90 9.04
N HIS A 131 7.87 1.13 9.15
CA HIS A 131 7.09 0.93 10.35
C HIS A 131 6.19 -0.30 10.16
N VAL A 132 6.10 -1.13 11.19
CA VAL A 132 5.34 -2.39 11.14
C VAL A 132 4.18 -2.28 12.12
N ILE A 133 2.97 -2.18 11.59
CA ILE A 133 1.73 -2.28 12.35
C ILE A 133 1.38 -3.77 12.42
N HIS A 134 1.38 -4.33 13.61
CA HIS A 134 0.97 -5.67 13.91
C HIS A 134 -0.47 -5.66 14.42
N VAL A 135 -1.35 -6.40 13.77
CA VAL A 135 -2.73 -6.62 14.21
C VAL A 135 -2.84 -8.05 14.68
N GLU A 136 -3.19 -8.25 15.94
CA GLU A 136 -3.36 -9.58 16.53
C GLU A 136 -4.65 -9.68 17.33
N TYR A 137 -5.08 -10.91 17.62
CA TYR A 137 -6.22 -11.13 18.49
C TYR A 137 -5.98 -10.58 19.89
N ASP A 138 -7.03 -9.98 20.46
CA ASP A 138 -7.02 -9.69 21.88
C ASP A 138 -7.08 -10.98 22.69
N ALA A 139 -6.03 -11.23 23.48
CA ALA A 139 -5.92 -12.42 24.33
C ALA A 139 -7.03 -12.55 25.38
N PHE A 140 -7.77 -11.46 25.67
CA PHE A 140 -8.87 -11.46 26.62
C PHE A 140 -10.22 -11.87 26.02
N VAL A 141 -10.30 -12.10 24.71
CA VAL A 141 -11.53 -12.50 24.00
C VAL A 141 -11.37 -13.91 23.42
N ASN A 142 -12.45 -14.71 23.43
CA ASN A 142 -12.44 -16.02 22.78
C ASN A 142 -12.15 -15.87 21.29
N LYS A 143 -11.05 -16.47 20.81
CA LYS A 143 -10.63 -16.41 19.40
C LYS A 143 -11.67 -17.10 18.49
N PRO A 144 -12.30 -16.38 17.55
CA PRO A 144 -13.12 -16.98 16.51
C PRO A 144 -12.25 -17.70 15.47
N GLY A 145 -12.80 -18.66 14.72
CA GLY A 145 -12.05 -19.39 13.71
C GLY A 145 -11.57 -18.50 12.54
N VAL A 146 -12.38 -17.52 12.14
CA VAL A 146 -12.05 -16.50 11.13
C VAL A 146 -12.70 -15.19 11.57
N VAL A 147 -11.98 -14.08 11.43
CA VAL A 147 -12.54 -12.75 11.72
C VAL A 147 -12.32 -11.80 10.56
N ASP A 148 -13.43 -11.17 10.16
CA ASP A 148 -13.45 -10.06 9.23
C ASP A 148 -13.27 -8.73 9.99
N PHE A 149 -12.44 -7.86 9.44
CA PHE A 149 -12.22 -6.53 9.99
C PHE A 149 -11.86 -5.54 8.89
N THR A 150 -12.06 -4.27 9.18
CA THR A 150 -11.53 -3.16 8.38
C THR A 150 -10.42 -2.49 9.17
N ILE A 151 -9.25 -2.33 8.56
CA ILE A 151 -8.16 -1.52 9.08
C ILE A 151 -8.16 -0.16 8.40
N GLU A 152 -8.12 0.90 9.20
CA GLU A 152 -7.96 2.27 8.77
C GLU A 152 -6.66 2.82 9.35
N VAL A 153 -5.74 3.26 8.48
CA VAL A 153 -4.47 3.87 8.84
C VAL A 153 -4.47 5.30 8.32
N ASP A 154 -4.37 6.28 9.22
CA ASP A 154 -4.25 7.70 8.87
C ASP A 154 -2.84 8.21 9.17
N ILE A 155 -2.19 8.78 8.16
CA ILE A 155 -0.83 9.33 8.22
C ILE A 155 -0.87 10.81 7.81
N ARG A 156 -0.88 11.69 8.82
CA ARG A 156 -1.08 13.13 8.66
C ARG A 156 0.09 13.94 9.20
N PRO A 157 0.34 15.16 8.70
CA PRO A 157 1.29 16.08 9.31
C PRO A 157 0.96 16.35 10.79
N LYS A 158 2.00 16.58 11.60
CA LYS A 158 1.82 17.13 12.95
C LYS A 158 1.41 18.61 12.83
N ASN A 159 0.20 18.91 13.29
CA ASN A 159 -0.33 20.28 13.37
C ASN A 159 0.48 21.13 14.36
#